data_AF-A0AB35PJA2-F1
#
_entry.id   AF-A0AB35PJA2-F1
#
_cell.length_a   1.000
_cell.length_b   1.000
_cell.length_c   1.000
_cell.angle_alpha   90.00
_cell.angle_beta   90.00
_cell.angle_gamma   90.00
#
_symmetry.space_group_name_H-M   'P 1'
#
loop_
_entity.id
_entity.type
_entity.pdbx_description
1 polymer ?
#
loop_
_entity_poly.entity_id
_entity_poly.type
_entity_poly.pdbx_seq_one_letter_code
_entity_poly.pdbx_strand_id
1 'polypeptide(L)' 'MWKKINNYKFHLKDLKFMTWLFPIVGLLYAYEFFSGLMFHQEVRWLKLICMIIMIIGFIDIRKKLKNKDYRAA' A
#
# COMPACT_ATOMS: atom_id res chain seq x y z
N MET A 1 -12.97 -14.40 -14.01
CA MET A 1 -12.31 -13.08 -13.89
C MET A 1 -11.15 -13.07 -12.91
N TRP A 2 -11.26 -13.76 -11.76
CA TRP A 2 -10.20 -13.82 -10.74
C TRP A 2 -8.82 -14.29 -11.25
N LYS A 3 -8.77 -15.30 -12.12
CA LYS A 3 -7.52 -15.72 -12.78
C LYS A 3 -6.84 -14.61 -13.58
N LYS A 4 -7.62 -13.71 -14.20
CA LYS A 4 -7.11 -12.59 -15.01
C LYS A 4 -6.49 -11.49 -14.15
N ILE A 5 -7.07 -11.26 -12.97
CA ILE A 5 -6.55 -10.31 -11.96
C ILE A 5 -5.28 -10.88 -11.32
N ASN A 6 -5.27 -12.17 -10.96
CA ASN A 6 -4.09 -12.81 -10.38
C ASN A 6 -2.89 -12.86 -11.33
N ASN A 7 -3.15 -13.04 -12.63
CA ASN A 7 -2.09 -13.11 -13.64
C ASN A 7 -1.79 -11.73 -14.26
N TYR A 8 -2.37 -10.65 -13.73
CA TYR A 8 -2.12 -9.31 -14.22
C TYR A 8 -0.72 -8.86 -13.78
N LYS A 9 0.18 -8.73 -14.77
CA LYS A 9 1.52 -8.17 -14.55
C LYS A 9 1.46 -6.66 -14.71
N PHE A 10 1.68 -5.95 -13.60
CA PHE A 10 1.83 -4.49 -13.62
C PHE A 10 3.06 -4.07 -14.42
N HIS A 11 3.03 -2.87 -15.00
CA HIS A 11 4.21 -2.28 -15.62
C HIS A 11 5.20 -1.83 -14.52
N LEU A 12 6.49 -1.95 -14.82
CA LEU A 12 7.55 -1.52 -13.91
C LEU A 12 7.41 -0.04 -13.48
N LYS A 13 6.96 0.83 -14.40
CA LYS A 13 6.72 2.26 -14.12
C LYS A 13 5.66 2.45 -13.04
N ASP A 14 4.55 1.71 -13.15
CA ASP A 14 3.45 1.77 -12.17
C ASP A 14 3.85 1.19 -10.82
N LEU A 15 4.57 0.05 -10.81
CA LEU A 15 5.10 -0.55 -9.57
C LEU A 15 6.06 0.41 -8.85
N LYS A 16 6.95 1.09 -9.57
CA LYS A 16 7.86 2.09 -8.97
C LYS A 16 7.10 3.30 -8.44
N PHE A 17 6.11 3.80 -9.18
CA PHE A 17 5.25 4.90 -8.75
C PHE A 17 4.47 4.55 -7.48
N MET A 18 3.87 3.36 -7.43
CA MET A 18 3.19 2.83 -6.25
C MET A 18 4.17 2.70 -5.08
N THR A 19 5.35 2.12 -5.30
CA THR A 19 6.38 2.00 -4.25
C THR A 19 6.80 3.35 -3.67
N TRP A 20 6.75 4.41 -4.47
CA TRP A 20 7.07 5.77 -4.01
C TRP A 20 5.90 6.45 -3.29
N LEU A 21 4.67 6.27 -3.77
CA LEU A 21 3.47 6.87 -3.17
C LEU A 21 3.07 6.23 -1.83
N PHE A 22 3.17 4.90 -1.72
CA PHE A 22 2.74 4.17 -0.53
C PHE A 22 3.34 4.69 0.80
N PRO A 23 4.66 4.95 0.91
CA PRO A 23 5.22 5.50 2.14
C PRO A 23 4.71 6.91 2.45
N ILE A 24 4.47 7.76 1.44
CA ILE A 24 3.94 9.13 1.64
C ILE A 24 2.53 9.06 2.24
N VAL A 25 1.66 8.26 1.64
CA VAL A 25 0.28 8.09 2.11
C VAL A 25 0.25 7.38 3.46
N GLY A 26 1.12 6.39 3.67
CA GLY A 26 1.26 5.69 4.94
C GLY A 26 1.70 6.60 6.08
N LEU A 27 2.64 7.53 5.84
CA LEU A 27 3.05 8.53 6.84
C LEU A 27 1.93 9.50 7.18
N LEU A 28 1.14 9.95 6.20
CA LEU A 28 -0.04 10.80 6.45
C LEU A 28 -1.08 10.09 7.31
N TYR A 29 -1.40 8.83 6.99
CA TYR A 29 -2.34 8.03 7.79
C TYR A 29 -1.83 7.73 9.19
N ALA A 30 -0.54 7.44 9.34
CA ALA A 30 0.08 7.25 10.64
C ALA A 30 0.00 8.54 11.46
N TYR A 31 0.31 9.69 10.87
CA TYR A 31 0.21 10.98 11.55
C TYR A 31 -1.22 11.27 12.03
N GLU A 32 -2.23 11.12 11.15
CA GLU A 32 -3.63 11.30 11.56
C GLU A 32 -4.08 10.32 12.65
N PHE A 33 -3.57 9.08 12.62
CA PHE A 33 -3.89 8.07 13.61
C PHE A 33 -3.26 8.41 14.97
N PHE A 34 -1.98 8.78 15.00
CA PHE A 34 -1.28 9.19 16.21
C PHE A 34 -1.82 10.50 16.78
N SER A 35 -2.17 11.48 15.93
CA SER A 35 -2.83 12.69 16.37
C SER A 35 -4.21 12.39 16.96
N GLY A 36 -5.02 11.55 16.30
CA GLY A 36 -6.32 11.14 16.83
C GLY A 36 -6.22 10.44 18.18
N LEU A 37 -5.20 9.59 18.36
CA LEU A 37 -4.89 8.90 19.62
C LEU A 37 -4.50 9.89 20.73
N MET A 38 -3.65 10.87 20.42
CA MET A 38 -3.14 11.87 21.37
C MET A 38 -4.22 12.87 21.80
N PHE A 39 -5.15 13.21 20.91
CA PHE A 39 -6.21 14.19 21.16
C PHE A 39 -7.56 13.56 21.61
N HIS A 40 -7.59 12.28 21.99
CA HIS A 40 -8.80 11.57 22.44
C HIS A 40 -9.98 11.69 21.45
N GLN A 41 -9.68 11.85 20.16
CA GLN A 41 -10.69 11.68 19.12
C GLN A 41 -10.97 10.19 18.95
N GLU A 42 -12.21 9.84 18.60
CA GLU A 42 -12.59 8.45 18.38
C GLU A 42 -11.62 7.78 17.39
N VAL A 43 -10.83 6.85 17.92
CA VAL A 43 -9.85 6.11 17.14
C VAL A 43 -10.63 5.26 16.14
N ARG A 44 -10.69 5.76 14.90
CA ARG A 44 -11.48 5.15 13.84
C ARG A 44 -10.79 3.87 13.39
N TRP A 45 -11.20 2.73 13.92
CA TRP A 45 -10.70 1.38 13.58
C TRP A 45 -10.60 1.13 12.07
N LEU A 46 -11.49 1.74 11.28
CA LEU A 46 -11.42 1.72 9.82
C LEU A 46 -10.09 2.27 9.28
N LYS A 47 -9.55 3.36 9.85
CA LYS A 47 -8.25 3.93 9.43
C LYS A 47 -7.10 2.96 9.73
N LEU A 48 -7.17 2.24 10.86
CA LEU A 48 -6.18 1.24 11.23
C LEU A 48 -6.21 0.03 10.29
N ILE A 49 -7.41 -0.47 9.95
CA ILE A 49 -7.58 -1.55 8.97
C ILE A 49 -7.06 -1.11 7.59
N CYS A 50 -7.37 0.11 7.15
CA CYS A 50 -6.84 0.67 5.90
C CYS A 50 -5.31 0.73 5.90
N MET A 51 -4.69 1.15 7.01
CA MET A 51 -3.24 1.19 7.15
C MET A 51 -2.61 -0.20 7.04
N ILE A 52 -3.21 -1.23 7.67
CA ILE A 52 -2.76 -2.62 7.58
C ILE A 52 -2.83 -3.12 6.12
N ILE A 53 -3.94 -2.89 5.43
CA ILE A 53 -4.11 -3.29 4.02
C ILE A 53 -3.08 -2.60 3.14
N MET A 54 -2.78 -1.31 3.38
CA MET A 54 -1.72 -0.60 2.66
C MET A 54 -0.33 -1.22 2.88
N ILE A 55 0.02 -1.59 4.11
CA ILE A 55 1.32 -2.22 4.39
C ILE A 55 1.44 -3.57 3.69
N ILE A 56 0.38 -4.39 3.71
CA ILE A 56 0.34 -5.68 3.00
C ILE A 56 0.54 -5.47 1.49
N GLY A 57 -0.19 -4.52 0.89
CA GLY A 57 -0.04 -4.17 -0.52
C GLY A 57 1.37 -3.70 -0.88
N PHE A 58 2.00 -2.90 -0.01
CA PHE A 58 3.37 -2.44 -0.19
C PHE A 58 4.39 -3.59 -0.16
N ILE A 59 4.24 -4.53 0.78
CA ILE A 59 5.11 -5.72 0.87
C ILE A 59 4.95 -6.58 -0.39
N ASP A 60 3.72 -6.76 -0.88
CA ASP A 60 3.46 -7.53 -2.11
C ASP A 60 4.09 -6.87 -3.34
N ILE A 61 3.95 -5.56 -3.50
CA ILE A 61 4.60 -4.77 -4.57
C ILE A 61 6.12 -4.94 -4.51
N ARG A 62 6.72 -4.82 -3.32
CA ARG A 62 8.16 -5.02 -3.13
C ARG A 62 8.60 -6.44 -3.49
N LYS A 63 7.80 -7.44 -3.14
CA LYS A 63 8.05 -8.85 -3.48
C LYS A 63 7.98 -9.08 -4.99
N LYS A 64 6.98 -8.51 -5.67
CA LYS A 64 6.85 -8.53 -7.15
C LYS A 64 8.03 -7.85 -7.83
N LEU A 65 8.48 -6.70 -7.33
CA LEU A 65 9.69 -6.01 -7.80
C LEU A 65 10.97 -6.85 -7.62
N LYS A 66 11.16 -7.48 -6.46
CA LYS A 66 12.31 -8.36 -6.19
C LYS A 66 12.31 -9.59 -7.10
N ASN A 67 11.15 -10.18 -7.35
CA ASN A 67 11.00 -11.39 -8.17
C ASN A 67 10.96 -11.10 -9.68
N LYS A 68 11.11 -9.83 -10.10
CA LYS A 68 10.96 -9.40 -11.50
C LYS A 68 9.63 -9.82 -12.13
N ASP A 69 8.59 -9.98 -11.32
CA ASP A 69 7.27 -10.41 -11.76
C ASP A 69 6.44 -9.21 -12.24
N TYR A 70 6.95 -8.55 -13.27
CA TYR A 70 6.38 -7.34 -13.85
C TYR A 70 6.65 -7.27 -15.35
N ARG A 71 5.85 -6.48 -16.06
CA ARG A 71 6.08 -6.20 -17.48
C ARG A 71 7.11 -5.09 -17.58
N ALA A 72 8.33 -5.43 -17.99
CA ALA A 72 9.27 -4.47 -18.56
C ALA A 72 8.88 -4.31 -20.03
N ALA A 73 8.34 -3.15 -20.39
CA ALA A 73 8.23 -2.77 -21.79
C ALA A 73 9.61 -2.32 -22.28
#